data_AF-A0A2W0E984-F1
#
_entry.id   AF-A0A2W0E984-F1
#
_cell.length_a   1.000
_cell.length_b   1.000
_cell.length_c   1.000
_cell.angle_alpha   90.00
_cell.angle_beta   90.00
_cell.angle_gamma   90.00
#
_symmetry.space_group_name_H-M   'P 1'
#
loop_
_entity.id
_entity.type
_entity.pdbx_description
1 polymer ?
#
loop_
_entity_poly.entity_id
_entity_poly.type
_entity_poly.pdbx_seq_one_letter_code
_entity_poly.pdbx_strand_id
1 'polypeptide(L)'
;APILLVFARLLQGLSVGGEYGTSATYLSEMATKERRGFYSSFQYVTLISGQLIALAVLIVLQNFLTTEELYAWGWRIPFAIGALCAVVALYLRRGMEETESFTKKEKAKESAMRTLMRHPKELMTVVGLTMGGTLAFYTYTTYMQKYLVNTVGMSISDSTTISAATLFLFMCLQPIVGGLSDKIGRRPILIAFGILGTLFTVPILTTLHTVTTWWGAFFLI
;
A
#
# COMPACT_ATOMS: atom_id res chain seq x y z
N ALA A 1 27.28 -2.26 11.10
CA ALA A 1 25.87 -2.53 11.43
C ALA A 1 24.90 -2.70 10.22
N PRO A 2 25.20 -3.37 9.09
CA PRO A 2 24.19 -3.63 8.05
C PRO A 2 23.29 -4.84 8.34
N ILE A 3 23.86 -5.94 8.86
CA ILE A 3 23.16 -7.22 9.05
C ILE A 3 21.98 -7.09 10.03
N LEU A 4 22.18 -6.35 11.11
CA LEU A 4 21.17 -6.16 12.16
C LEU A 4 19.98 -5.34 11.65
N LEU A 5 20.23 -4.32 10.81
CA LEU A 5 19.19 -3.54 10.13
C LEU A 5 18.43 -4.39 9.11
N VAL A 6 19.12 -5.25 8.36
CA VAL A 6 18.48 -6.19 7.43
C VAL A 6 17.57 -7.15 8.19
N PHE A 7 18.04 -7.74 9.29
CA PHE A 7 17.25 -8.65 10.10
C PHE A 7 16.01 -7.96 10.71
N ALA A 8 16.18 -6.75 11.24
CA ALA A 8 15.05 -5.96 11.73
C ALA A 8 14.02 -5.65 10.64
N ARG A 9 14.46 -5.35 9.41
CA ARG A 9 13.58 -5.14 8.26
C ARG A 9 12.84 -6.41 7.83
N LEU A 10 13.50 -7.56 7.86
CA LEU A 10 12.86 -8.85 7.58
C LEU A 10 11.76 -9.15 8.61
N LEU A 11 12.03 -8.94 9.90
CA LEU A 11 11.03 -9.11 10.96
C LEU A 11 9.83 -8.17 10.77
N GLN A 12 10.07 -6.89 10.48
CA GLN A 12 8.99 -5.93 10.23
C GLN A 12 8.15 -6.34 9.00
N GLY A 13 8.80 -6.78 7.91
CA GLY A 13 8.11 -7.25 6.72
C GLY A 13 7.24 -8.47 6.97
N LEU A 14 7.73 -9.46 7.72
CA LEU A 14 6.97 -10.65 8.11
C LEU A 14 5.75 -10.28 8.97
N SER A 15 5.92 -9.36 9.94
CA SER A 15 4.83 -8.88 10.79
C SER A 15 3.72 -8.24 9.96
N VAL A 16 4.08 -7.30 9.08
CA VAL A 16 3.09 -6.60 8.22
C VAL A 16 2.40 -7.58 7.26
N GLY A 17 3.12 -8.55 6.70
CA GLY A 17 2.54 -9.56 5.81
C GLY A 17 1.50 -10.45 6.50
N GLY A 18 1.76 -10.85 7.75
CA GLY A 18 0.81 -11.64 8.55
C GLY A 18 -0.46 -10.86 8.92
N GLU A 19 -0.31 -9.58 9.28
CA GLU A 19 -1.45 -8.72 9.62
C GLU A 19 -2.30 -8.36 8.40
N TYR A 20 -1.67 -8.13 7.24
CA TYR A 20 -2.38 -7.83 6.01
C TYR A 20 -3.31 -8.98 5.59
N GLY A 21 -2.79 -10.21 5.57
CA GLY A 21 -3.57 -11.40 5.20
C GLY A 21 -4.74 -11.64 6.14
N THR A 22 -4.50 -11.57 7.45
CA THR A 22 -5.55 -11.78 8.46
C THR A 22 -6.63 -10.71 8.42
N SER A 23 -6.25 -9.43 8.27
CA SER A 23 -7.20 -8.31 8.17
C SER A 23 -8.05 -8.39 6.90
N ALA A 24 -7.44 -8.72 5.75
CA ALA A 24 -8.14 -8.87 4.48
C ALA A 24 -9.16 -10.02 4.53
N THR A 25 -8.80 -11.16 5.14
CA THR A 25 -9.73 -12.27 5.34
C THR A 25 -10.87 -11.87 6.28
N TYR A 26 -10.56 -11.30 7.44
CA TYR A 26 -11.56 -10.86 8.42
C TYR A 26 -12.60 -9.90 7.82
N LEU A 27 -12.14 -8.88 7.10
CA LEU A 27 -13.03 -7.93 6.42
C LEU A 27 -13.89 -8.61 5.34
N SER A 28 -13.32 -9.55 4.59
CA SER A 28 -14.08 -10.28 3.56
C SER A 28 -15.15 -11.20 4.15
N GLU A 29 -14.91 -11.72 5.36
CA GLU A 29 -15.84 -12.56 6.12
C GLU A 29 -16.94 -11.74 6.79
N MET A 30 -16.62 -10.57 7.35
CA MET A 30 -17.60 -9.67 7.97
C MET A 30 -18.42 -8.86 6.96
N ALA A 31 -17.91 -8.61 5.75
CA ALA A 31 -18.59 -7.78 4.77
C ALA A 31 -19.79 -8.48 4.12
N THR A 32 -20.95 -7.83 4.16
CA THR A 32 -22.18 -8.24 3.46
C THR A 32 -21.93 -8.36 1.96
N LYS A 33 -22.49 -9.41 1.32
CA LYS A 33 -22.23 -9.78 -0.10
C LYS A 33 -22.30 -8.60 -1.08
N GLU A 34 -23.15 -7.62 -0.82
CA GLU A 34 -23.47 -6.48 -1.68
C GLU A 34 -22.51 -5.28 -1.53
N ARG A 35 -21.69 -5.20 -0.48
CA ARG A 35 -20.79 -4.05 -0.20
C ARG A 35 -19.34 -4.45 0.05
N ARG A 36 -18.95 -5.65 -0.41
CA ARG A 36 -17.62 -6.20 -0.15
C ARG A 36 -16.50 -5.34 -0.75
N GLY A 37 -16.66 -4.76 -1.94
CA GLY A 37 -15.65 -3.88 -2.54
C GLY A 37 -15.50 -2.57 -1.77
N PHE A 38 -16.61 -1.97 -1.34
CA PHE A 38 -16.61 -0.78 -0.49
C PHE A 38 -15.92 -1.02 0.87
N TYR A 39 -16.27 -2.08 1.60
CA TYR A 39 -15.60 -2.38 2.88
C TYR A 39 -14.13 -2.76 2.72
N SER A 40 -13.78 -3.53 1.69
CA SER A 40 -12.37 -3.84 1.40
C SER A 40 -11.57 -2.59 1.01
N SER A 41 -12.20 -1.56 0.41
CA SER A 41 -11.51 -0.31 0.07
C SER A 41 -11.08 0.48 1.32
N PHE A 42 -11.81 0.38 2.44
CA PHE A 42 -11.42 1.02 3.71
C PHE A 42 -10.10 0.48 4.27
N GLN A 43 -9.79 -0.80 4.02
CA GLN A 43 -8.48 -1.36 4.37
C GLN A 43 -7.35 -0.63 3.62
N TYR A 44 -7.54 -0.41 2.32
CA TYR A 44 -6.56 0.29 1.49
C TYR A 44 -6.46 1.78 1.86
N VAL A 45 -7.57 2.44 2.18
CA VAL A 45 -7.58 3.82 2.67
C VAL A 45 -6.74 3.93 3.94
N THR A 46 -6.84 2.97 4.85
CA THR A 46 -6.06 2.94 6.10
C THR A 46 -4.56 2.80 5.82
N LEU A 47 -4.18 1.94 4.86
CA LEU A 47 -2.79 1.79 4.43
C LEU A 47 -2.22 3.08 3.83
N ILE A 48 -2.97 3.71 2.90
CA ILE A 48 -2.55 4.97 2.28
C ILE A 48 -2.51 6.10 3.30
N SER A 49 -3.46 6.15 4.24
CA SER A 49 -3.45 7.13 5.34
C SER A 49 -2.18 7.02 6.18
N GLY A 50 -1.74 5.80 6.51
CA GLY A 50 -0.47 5.59 7.20
C GLY A 50 0.73 6.12 6.42
N GLN A 51 0.75 5.91 5.10
CA GLN A 51 1.79 6.44 4.22
C GLN A 51 1.75 7.97 4.11
N LEU A 52 0.56 8.57 4.06
CA LEU A 52 0.37 10.01 4.06
C LEU A 52 0.82 10.65 5.36
N ILE A 53 0.54 10.04 6.51
CA ILE A 53 1.05 10.51 7.81
C ILE A 53 2.58 10.46 7.82
N ALA A 54 3.18 9.38 7.30
CA ALA A 54 4.63 9.27 7.21
C ALA A 54 5.23 10.36 6.30
N LEU A 55 4.61 10.66 5.16
CA LEU A 55 5.02 11.75 4.27
C LEU A 55 4.81 13.12 4.93
N ALA A 56 3.72 13.34 5.65
CA ALA A 56 3.47 14.58 6.37
C ALA A 56 4.54 14.83 7.44
N VAL A 57 4.90 13.80 8.22
CA VAL A 57 6.02 13.87 9.16
C VAL A 57 7.31 14.21 8.42
N LEU A 58 7.58 13.56 7.27
CA LEU A 58 8.77 13.86 6.47
C LEU A 58 8.80 15.31 5.97
N ILE A 59 7.68 15.84 5.48
CA ILE A 59 7.55 17.24 5.04
C ILE A 59 7.83 18.19 6.21
N VAL A 60 7.24 17.93 7.38
CA VAL A 60 7.51 18.73 8.59
C VAL A 60 9.00 18.71 8.90
N LEU A 61 9.62 17.54 8.95
CA LEU A 61 11.06 17.44 9.23
C LEU A 61 11.92 18.16 8.19
N GLN A 62 11.56 18.13 6.90
CA GLN A 62 12.26 18.84 5.84
C GLN A 62 12.14 20.38 5.94
N ASN A 63 11.09 20.90 6.60
CA ASN A 63 10.95 22.34 6.82
C ASN A 63 11.79 22.84 8.01
N PHE A 64 12.08 21.97 8.99
CA PHE A 64 12.79 22.34 10.22
C PHE A 64 14.27 21.92 10.23
N LEU A 65 14.66 20.92 9.43
CA LEU A 65 16.00 20.33 9.44
C LEU A 65 16.67 20.45 8.08
N THR A 66 17.98 20.64 8.09
CA THR A 66 18.80 20.54 6.89
C THR A 66 18.93 19.09 6.42
N THR A 67 19.31 18.90 5.15
CA THR A 67 19.55 17.56 4.57
C THR A 67 20.56 16.76 5.39
N GLU A 68 21.62 17.40 5.89
CA GLU A 68 22.65 16.74 6.70
C GLU A 68 22.09 16.24 8.03
N GLU A 69 21.27 17.04 8.71
CA GLU A 69 20.64 16.68 9.98
C GLU A 69 19.61 15.55 9.82
N LEU A 70 18.87 15.55 8.70
CA LEU A 70 17.94 14.47 8.37
C LEU A 70 18.64 13.11 8.31
N TYR A 71 19.80 13.04 7.65
CA TYR A 71 20.60 11.82 7.57
C TYR A 71 21.32 11.48 8.87
N ALA A 72 21.78 12.48 9.62
CA ALA A 72 22.50 12.26 10.88
C ALA A 72 21.59 11.68 11.98
N TRP A 73 20.40 12.26 12.17
CA TRP A 73 19.52 11.89 13.29
C TRP A 73 18.03 12.03 13.01
N GLY A 74 17.61 12.89 12.08
CA GLY A 74 16.19 13.16 11.81
C GLY A 74 15.39 11.91 11.45
N TRP A 75 16.02 10.93 10.79
CA TRP A 75 15.41 9.63 10.48
C TRP A 75 14.88 8.87 11.71
N ARG A 76 15.37 9.14 12.93
CA ARG A 76 14.92 8.47 14.16
C ARG A 76 13.50 8.90 14.57
N ILE A 77 13.08 10.12 14.24
CA ILE A 77 11.77 10.66 14.63
C ILE A 77 10.62 9.83 14.02
N PRO A 78 10.58 9.56 12.70
CA PRO A 78 9.57 8.68 12.11
C PRO A 78 9.55 7.27 12.73
N PHE A 79 10.70 6.71 13.09
CA PHE A 79 10.74 5.40 13.76
C PHE A 79 10.15 5.45 15.17
N ALA A 80 10.41 6.51 15.93
CA ALA A 80 9.83 6.68 17.26
C ALA A 80 8.30 6.82 17.19
N ILE A 81 7.80 7.59 16.23
CA ILE A 81 6.35 7.71 15.97
C ILE A 81 5.76 6.35 15.58
N GLY A 82 6.42 5.62 14.66
CA GLY A 82 5.99 4.27 14.27
C GLY A 82 5.97 3.29 15.44
N ALA A 83 6.95 3.35 16.33
CA ALA A 83 7.01 2.52 17.54
C ALA A 83 5.85 2.84 18.50
N LEU A 84 5.53 4.12 18.71
CA LEU A 84 4.38 4.53 19.52
C LEU A 84 3.06 4.00 18.92
N CYS A 85 2.87 4.15 17.61
CA CYS A 85 1.70 3.62 16.91
C CYS A 85 1.59 2.09 17.06
N ALA A 86 2.70 1.36 17.00
CA ALA A 86 2.71 -0.08 17.21
C ALA A 86 2.27 -0.47 18.63
N VAL A 87 2.69 0.27 19.66
CA VAL A 87 2.24 0.06 21.05
C VAL A 87 0.73 0.33 21.18
N VAL A 88 0.23 1.40 20.58
CA VAL A 88 -1.21 1.70 20.57
C VAL A 88 -1.99 0.61 19.85
N ALA A 89 -1.50 0.12 18.70
CA ALA A 89 -2.13 -0.98 17.98
C ALA A 89 -2.17 -2.28 18.81
N LEU A 90 -1.09 -2.60 19.53
CA LEU A 90 -1.05 -3.73 20.46
C LEU A 90 -2.04 -3.57 21.61
N TYR A 91 -2.22 -2.35 22.12
CA TYR A 91 -3.21 -2.06 23.15
C TYR A 91 -4.64 -2.24 22.63
N LEU A 92 -4.96 -1.68 21.47
CA LEU A 92 -6.29 -1.81 20.83
C LEU A 92 -6.64 -3.27 20.53
N ARG A 93 -5.65 -4.07 20.10
CA ARG A 93 -5.84 -5.50 19.83
C ARG A 93 -6.28 -6.32 21.04
N ARG A 94 -5.99 -5.88 22.27
CA ARG A 94 -6.42 -6.59 23.49
C ARG A 94 -7.94 -6.56 23.68
N GLY A 95 -8.66 -5.64 23.04
CA GLY A 95 -10.11 -5.50 23.14
C GLY A 95 -10.91 -6.08 21.97
N MET A 96 -10.26 -6.69 20.97
CA MET A 96 -10.98 -7.30 19.85
C MET A 96 -11.43 -8.72 20.20
N GLU A 97 -12.75 -8.94 20.20
CA GLU A 97 -13.33 -10.29 20.29
C GLU A 97 -13.02 -11.10 19.04
N GLU A 98 -12.60 -12.37 19.21
CA GLU A 98 -12.36 -13.27 18.08
C GLU A 98 -13.68 -13.58 17.35
N THR A 99 -13.66 -13.54 16.01
CA THR A 99 -14.84 -13.85 15.19
C THR A 99 -15.32 -15.28 15.42
N GLU A 100 -16.64 -15.51 15.46
CA GLU A 100 -17.26 -16.84 15.58
C GLU A 100 -16.77 -17.86 14.53
N SER A 101 -16.29 -17.39 13.38
CA SER A 101 -15.65 -18.18 12.31
C SER A 101 -14.39 -18.92 12.78
N PHE A 102 -13.68 -18.39 13.77
CA PHE A 102 -12.47 -18.99 14.34
C PHE A 102 -12.82 -20.06 15.38
N THR A 103 -13.89 -19.86 16.15
CA THR A 103 -14.37 -20.75 17.22
C THR A 103 -14.96 -22.06 16.68
N LYS A 104 -15.46 -22.06 15.43
CA LYS A 104 -16.07 -23.24 14.77
C LYS A 104 -15.13 -24.01 13.83
N LYS A 105 -13.81 -23.77 13.84
CA LYS A 105 -12.88 -24.53 12.99
C LYS A 105 -12.73 -25.97 13.48
N GLU A 106 -13.46 -26.90 12.84
CA GLU A 106 -12.98 -28.27 12.71
C GLU A 106 -11.55 -28.23 12.14
N LYS A 107 -10.62 -28.99 12.75
CA LYS A 107 -9.25 -29.12 12.25
C LYS A 107 -9.30 -29.48 10.77
N ALA A 108 -8.78 -28.60 9.91
CA ALA A 108 -8.65 -28.86 8.49
C ALA A 108 -7.90 -30.18 8.29
N LYS A 109 -8.58 -31.19 7.73
CA LYS A 109 -8.05 -32.55 7.53
C LYS A 109 -6.87 -32.61 6.53
N GLU A 110 -6.61 -31.52 5.80
CA GLU A 110 -5.57 -31.46 4.77
C GLU A 110 -4.74 -30.17 4.88
N SER A 111 -3.45 -30.26 4.59
CA SER A 111 -2.54 -29.10 4.55
C SER A 111 -2.96 -28.13 3.45
N ALA A 112 -3.14 -26.85 3.79
CA ALA A 112 -3.51 -25.79 2.85
C ALA A 112 -2.59 -25.74 1.61
N MET A 113 -1.30 -26.05 1.79
CA MET A 113 -0.32 -26.13 0.70
C MET A 113 -0.66 -27.25 -0.29
N ARG A 114 -1.09 -28.40 0.21
CA ARG A 114 -1.44 -29.57 -0.60
C ARG A 114 -2.73 -29.34 -1.39
N THR A 115 -3.69 -28.63 -0.80
CA THR A 115 -4.91 -28.20 -1.49
C THR A 115 -4.63 -27.17 -2.58
N LEU A 116 -3.74 -26.20 -2.32
CA LEU A 116 -3.30 -25.21 -3.33
C LEU A 116 -2.65 -25.88 -4.55
N MET A 117 -1.79 -26.88 -4.32
CA MET A 117 -1.08 -27.58 -5.40
C MET A 117 -2.00 -28.40 -6.32
N ARG A 118 -3.25 -28.68 -5.91
CA ARG A 118 -4.26 -29.31 -6.78
C ARG A 118 -4.88 -28.34 -7.79
N HIS A 119 -4.73 -27.03 -7.58
CA HIS A 119 -5.29 -25.96 -8.43
C HIS A 119 -4.20 -25.01 -8.95
N PRO A 120 -3.22 -25.52 -9.73
CA PRO A 120 -2.07 -24.73 -10.15
C PRO A 120 -2.43 -23.59 -11.10
N LYS A 121 -3.48 -23.72 -11.92
CA LYS A 121 -3.91 -22.66 -12.87
C LYS A 121 -4.55 -21.48 -12.13
N GLU A 122 -5.43 -21.79 -11.19
CA GLU A 122 -6.10 -20.81 -10.32
C GLU A 122 -5.07 -20.12 -9.44
N LEU A 123 -4.14 -20.88 -8.86
CA LEU A 123 -3.02 -20.35 -8.10
C LEU A 123 -2.17 -19.37 -8.93
N MET A 124 -1.76 -19.78 -10.14
CA MET A 124 -0.96 -18.92 -11.03
C MET A 124 -1.71 -17.64 -11.41
N THR A 125 -3.03 -17.72 -11.63
CA THR A 125 -3.87 -16.58 -11.96
C THR A 125 -3.93 -15.58 -10.80
N VAL A 126 -4.14 -16.08 -9.57
CA VAL A 126 -4.18 -15.23 -8.36
C VAL A 126 -2.80 -14.62 -8.09
N VAL A 127 -1.73 -15.40 -8.24
CA VAL A 127 -0.35 -14.93 -8.09
C VAL A 127 -0.06 -13.85 -9.12
N GLY A 128 -0.40 -14.05 -10.39
CA GLY A 128 -0.24 -13.07 -11.46
C GLY A 128 -1.00 -11.78 -11.21
N LEU A 129 -2.29 -11.87 -10.85
CA LEU A 129 -3.12 -10.71 -10.51
C LEU A 129 -2.54 -9.93 -9.32
N THR A 130 -2.10 -10.64 -8.29
CA THR A 130 -1.54 -10.04 -7.08
C THR A 130 -0.19 -9.38 -7.36
N MET A 131 0.70 -10.06 -8.09
CA MET A 131 2.01 -9.51 -8.48
C MET A 131 1.85 -8.26 -9.33
N GLY A 132 1.00 -8.30 -10.37
CA GLY A 132 0.76 -7.14 -11.23
C GLY A 132 0.18 -5.95 -10.46
N GLY A 133 -0.85 -6.19 -9.65
CA GLY A 133 -1.46 -5.15 -8.80
C GLY A 133 -0.46 -4.55 -7.80
N THR A 134 0.34 -5.40 -7.16
CA THR A 134 1.35 -4.97 -6.18
C THR A 134 2.49 -4.18 -6.84
N LEU A 135 2.93 -4.61 -8.02
CA LEU A 135 3.96 -3.92 -8.80
C LEU A 135 3.49 -2.52 -9.20
N ALA A 136 2.31 -2.41 -9.79
CA ALA A 136 1.72 -1.12 -10.15
C ALA A 136 1.54 -0.23 -8.91
N PHE A 137 0.99 -0.78 -7.83
CA PHE A 137 0.83 -0.06 -6.57
C PHE A 137 2.15 0.54 -6.07
N TYR A 138 3.20 -0.26 -5.91
CA TYR A 138 4.48 0.25 -5.42
C TYR A 138 5.20 1.17 -6.42
N THR A 139 4.95 0.99 -7.72
CA THR A 139 5.51 1.87 -8.76
C THR A 139 4.98 3.29 -8.58
N TYR A 140 3.67 3.46 -8.44
CA TYR A 140 3.04 4.78 -8.32
C TYR A 140 3.10 5.36 -6.91
N THR A 141 3.06 4.52 -5.85
CA THR A 141 3.03 5.02 -4.47
C THR A 141 4.40 5.25 -3.85
N THR A 142 5.38 4.38 -4.13
CA THR A 142 6.69 4.40 -3.45
C THR A 142 7.82 4.80 -4.39
N TYR A 143 7.83 4.26 -5.61
CA TYR A 143 8.90 4.53 -6.57
C TYR A 143 8.77 5.91 -7.21
N MET A 144 7.54 6.40 -7.43
CA MET A 144 7.29 7.69 -8.09
C MET A 144 8.06 8.85 -7.45
N GLN A 145 8.05 8.97 -6.12
CA GLN A 145 8.82 10.01 -5.43
C GLN A 145 10.32 9.93 -5.75
N LYS A 146 10.88 8.72 -5.77
CA LYS A 146 12.29 8.51 -6.11
C LYS A 146 12.57 8.82 -7.58
N TYR A 147 11.63 8.51 -8.47
CA TYR A 147 11.75 8.81 -9.89
C TYR A 147 11.79 10.32 -10.13
N LEU A 148 10.92 11.09 -9.46
CA LEU A 148 10.93 12.56 -9.53
C LEU A 148 12.26 13.15 -9.04
N VAL A 149 12.82 12.63 -7.93
CA VAL A 149 14.09 13.13 -7.39
C VAL A 149 15.30 12.69 -8.25
N ASN A 150 15.43 11.38 -8.50
CA ASN A 150 16.66 10.83 -9.07
C ASN A 150 16.72 10.91 -10.60
N THR A 151 15.57 10.88 -11.29
CA THR A 151 15.51 10.84 -12.75
C THR A 151 15.09 12.19 -13.32
N VAL A 152 14.00 12.79 -12.82
CA VAL A 152 13.52 14.09 -13.30
C VAL A 152 14.36 15.24 -12.74
N GLY A 153 15.06 15.03 -11.62
CA GLY A 153 15.91 16.03 -10.98
C GLY A 153 15.14 17.07 -10.18
N MET A 154 13.89 16.77 -9.78
CA MET A 154 13.10 17.66 -8.94
C MET A 154 13.66 17.72 -7.52
N SER A 155 13.39 18.84 -6.84
CA SER A 155 13.78 18.99 -5.44
C SER A 155 13.10 17.91 -4.57
N ILE A 156 13.76 17.51 -3.47
CA ILE A 156 13.22 16.53 -2.53
C ILE A 156 11.89 17.03 -1.94
N SER A 157 11.80 18.33 -1.62
CA SER A 157 10.60 18.95 -1.06
C SER A 157 9.42 18.91 -2.04
N ASP A 158 9.65 19.32 -3.30
CA ASP A 158 8.59 19.33 -4.31
C ASP A 158 8.12 17.91 -4.62
N SER A 159 9.06 16.97 -4.80
CA SER A 159 8.74 15.56 -5.07
C SER A 159 7.95 14.92 -3.94
N THR A 160 8.28 15.24 -2.68
CA THR A 160 7.58 14.74 -1.49
C THR A 160 6.16 15.31 -1.44
N THR A 161 5.99 16.61 -1.71
CA THR A 161 4.69 17.29 -1.69
C THR A 161 3.78 16.80 -2.82
N ILE A 162 4.31 16.64 -4.04
CA ILE A 162 3.57 16.08 -5.19
C ILE A 162 3.11 14.66 -4.85
N SER A 163 4.02 13.82 -4.35
CA SER A 163 3.69 12.43 -4.00
C SER A 163 2.64 12.35 -2.89
N ALA A 164 2.70 13.23 -1.90
CA ALA A 164 1.69 13.31 -0.85
C ALA A 164 0.33 13.73 -1.41
N ALA A 165 0.30 14.72 -2.30
CA ALA A 165 -0.94 15.20 -2.92
C ALA A 165 -1.58 14.13 -3.83
N THR A 166 -0.79 13.44 -4.65
CA THR A 166 -1.28 12.37 -5.53
C THR A 166 -1.76 11.15 -4.73
N LEU A 167 -1.04 10.78 -3.67
CA LEU A 167 -1.48 9.72 -2.73
C LEU A 167 -2.77 10.09 -2.02
N PHE A 168 -2.97 11.35 -1.65
CA PHE A 168 -4.21 11.81 -1.03
C PHE A 168 -5.39 11.71 -1.99
N LEU A 169 -5.19 12.12 -3.25
CA LEU A 169 -6.20 11.93 -4.30
C LEU A 169 -6.50 10.45 -4.51
N PHE A 170 -5.47 9.61 -4.58
CA PHE A 170 -5.62 8.15 -4.71
C PHE A 170 -6.41 7.53 -3.54
N MET A 171 -6.17 7.99 -2.31
CA MET A 171 -6.93 7.59 -1.13
C MET A 171 -8.42 7.92 -1.27
N CYS A 172 -8.75 9.12 -1.73
CA CYS A 172 -10.15 9.55 -1.92
C CYS A 172 -10.84 8.81 -3.06
N LEU A 173 -10.11 8.42 -4.11
CA LEU A 173 -10.64 7.67 -5.24
C LEU A 173 -10.90 6.19 -4.93
N GLN A 174 -10.17 5.60 -3.97
CA GLN A 174 -10.31 4.17 -3.62
C GLN A 174 -11.74 3.76 -3.24
N PRO A 175 -12.47 4.46 -2.35
CA PRO A 175 -13.86 4.13 -2.04
C PRO A 175 -14.81 4.27 -3.23
N ILE A 176 -14.56 5.26 -4.09
CA ILE A 176 -15.37 5.51 -5.30
C ILE A 176 -15.21 4.35 -6.27
N VAL A 177 -13.97 3.94 -6.55
CA VAL A 177 -13.67 2.79 -7.41
C VAL A 177 -14.14 1.49 -6.77
N GLY A 178 -14.01 1.35 -5.44
CA GLY A 178 -14.53 0.21 -4.68
C GLY A 178 -16.05 0.06 -4.83
N GLY A 179 -16.80 1.15 -4.68
CA GLY A 179 -18.24 1.16 -4.89
C GLY A 179 -18.64 0.95 -6.35
N LEU A 180 -17.86 1.44 -7.30
CA LEU A 180 -18.06 1.18 -8.73
C LEU A 180 -17.84 -0.30 -9.08
N SER A 181 -16.85 -0.93 -8.45
CA SER A 181 -16.56 -2.36 -8.57
C SER A 181 -17.71 -3.23 -8.07
N ASP A 182 -18.40 -2.79 -7.02
CA ASP A 182 -19.59 -3.47 -6.52
C ASP A 182 -20.78 -3.37 -7.50
N LYS A 183 -20.85 -2.32 -8.35
CA LYS A 183 -21.91 -2.14 -9.36
C LYS A 183 -21.62 -2.78 -10.73
N ILE A 184 -20.41 -2.59 -11.26
CA ILE A 184 -20.00 -3.05 -12.60
C ILE A 184 -19.48 -4.50 -12.56
N GLY A 185 -19.07 -4.95 -11.38
CA GLY A 185 -18.37 -6.22 -11.19
C GLY A 185 -16.85 -6.06 -11.24
N ARG A 186 -16.16 -6.97 -10.54
CA ARG A 186 -14.72 -6.89 -10.30
C ARG A 186 -13.86 -7.23 -11.53
N ARG A 187 -14.34 -8.15 -12.37
CA ARG A 187 -13.58 -8.66 -13.52
C ARG A 187 -13.33 -7.59 -14.59
N PRO A 188 -14.31 -6.78 -15.02
CA PRO A 188 -14.05 -5.67 -15.94
C PRO A 188 -13.04 -4.65 -15.40
N ILE A 189 -13.13 -4.31 -14.12
CA ILE A 189 -12.22 -3.33 -13.50
C ILE A 189 -10.79 -3.86 -13.42
N LEU A 190 -10.59 -5.12 -13.04
CA LEU A 190 -9.25 -5.73 -13.01
C LEU A 190 -8.63 -5.82 -14.41
N ILE A 191 -9.43 -6.14 -15.43
CA ILE A 191 -8.95 -6.19 -16.83
C ILE A 191 -8.60 -4.78 -17.31
N ALA A 192 -9.49 -3.80 -17.06
CA ALA A 192 -9.24 -2.41 -17.41
C ALA A 192 -7.96 -1.89 -16.72
N PHE A 193 -7.78 -2.17 -15.43
CA PHE A 193 -6.57 -1.83 -14.70
C PHE A 193 -5.32 -2.47 -15.29
N GLY A 194 -5.36 -3.76 -15.63
CA GLY A 194 -4.22 -4.45 -16.23
C GLY A 194 -3.84 -3.90 -17.61
N ILE A 195 -4.82 -3.66 -18.47
CA ILE A 195 -4.61 -3.13 -19.83
C ILE A 195 -4.13 -1.68 -19.76
N LEU A 196 -4.86 -0.81 -19.04
CA LEU A 196 -4.52 0.60 -18.91
C LEU A 196 -3.17 0.77 -18.19
N GLY A 197 -2.94 0.04 -17.11
CA GLY A 197 -1.67 0.05 -16.40
C GLY A 197 -0.51 -0.32 -17.32
N THR A 198 -0.63 -1.40 -18.08
CA THR A 198 0.46 -1.83 -18.99
C THR A 198 0.71 -0.83 -20.12
N LEU A 199 -0.36 -0.32 -20.75
CA LEU A 199 -0.25 0.58 -21.90
C LEU A 199 0.18 1.99 -21.52
N PHE A 200 -0.30 2.52 -20.41
CA PHE A 200 -0.07 3.92 -20.02
C PHE A 200 1.13 4.11 -19.08
N THR A 201 1.61 3.08 -18.37
CA THR A 201 2.77 3.25 -17.45
C THR A 201 4.00 3.78 -18.17
N VAL A 202 4.37 3.20 -19.32
CA VAL A 202 5.56 3.64 -20.07
C VAL A 202 5.40 5.06 -20.61
N PRO A 203 4.31 5.41 -21.33
CA PRO A 203 4.06 6.80 -21.75
C PRO A 203 4.07 7.81 -20.60
N ILE A 204 3.43 7.49 -19.48
CA ILE A 204 3.37 8.37 -18.30
C ILE A 204 4.79 8.62 -17.76
N LEU A 205 5.59 7.58 -17.55
CA LEU A 205 6.96 7.75 -17.04
C LEU A 205 7.87 8.50 -18.03
N THR A 206 7.77 8.20 -19.33
CA THR A 206 8.56 8.92 -20.34
C THR A 206 8.16 10.39 -20.48
N THR A 207 6.88 10.73 -20.28
CA THR A 207 6.38 12.10 -20.33
C THR A 207 6.69 12.86 -19.04
N LEU A 208 6.66 12.19 -17.88
CA LEU A 208 7.12 12.75 -16.62
C LEU A 208 8.59 13.22 -16.69
N HIS A 209 9.42 12.58 -17.51
CA HIS A 209 10.80 13.01 -17.72
C HIS A 209 10.92 14.39 -18.39
N THR A 210 9.95 14.78 -19.23
CA THR A 210 9.99 16.08 -19.94
C THR A 210 9.26 17.19 -19.18
N VAL A 211 8.51 16.84 -18.14
CA VAL A 211 7.72 17.77 -17.35
C VAL A 211 8.51 18.26 -16.14
N THR A 212 8.80 19.56 -16.12
CA THR A 212 9.49 20.24 -15.02
C THR A 212 8.54 20.99 -14.09
N THR A 213 7.25 21.04 -14.41
CA THR A 213 6.25 21.80 -13.65
C THR A 213 5.55 20.94 -12.61
N TRP A 214 5.34 21.51 -11.43
CA TRP A 214 4.65 20.86 -10.30
C TRP A 214 3.26 20.33 -10.70
N TRP A 215 2.46 21.16 -11.39
CA TRP A 215 1.12 20.78 -11.85
C TRP A 215 1.15 19.70 -12.94
N GLY A 216 2.11 19.77 -13.87
CA GLY A 216 2.22 18.76 -14.92
C GLY A 216 2.54 17.39 -14.34
N ALA A 217 3.44 17.33 -13.35
CA ALA A 217 3.74 16.08 -12.65
C ALA A 217 2.53 15.58 -11.85
N PHE A 218 1.83 16.47 -11.13
CA PHE A 218 0.64 16.09 -10.36
C PHE A 218 -0.49 15.51 -11.21
N PHE A 219 -0.79 16.08 -12.38
CA PHE A 219 -1.88 15.57 -13.25
C PHE A 219 -1.51 14.32 -14.06
N LEU A 220 -0.22 14.05 -14.24
CA LEU A 220 0.26 12.84 -14.92
C LEU A 220 0.29 11.61 -14.01
N ILE A 221 0.39 11.81 -12.70
CA ILE A 221 0.45 10.76 -11.67
C ILE A 221 -0.96 10.45 -11.17
#